data_AF-A0A4S4KG66-F1
#
_entry.id   AF-A0A4S4KG66-F1
#
_cell.length_a   1.000
_cell.length_b   1.000
_cell.length_c   1.000
_cell.angle_alpha   90.00
_cell.angle_beta   90.00
_cell.angle_gamma   90.00
#
_symmetry.space_group_name_H-M   'P 1'
#
loop_
_entity.id
_entity.type
_entity.pdbx_description
1 polymer ?
#
loop_
_entity_poly.entity_id
_entity_poly.type
_entity_poly.pdbx_seq_one_letter_code
_entity_poly.pdbx_strand_id
1 'polypeptide(L)'
;MRATTIISTFCVLACAIYSPASALPSNSGSLTARAPSPSIVARAPQPSSARRMEARAPMPSASLKKKREQHVIVSAEEQISRQLCPTPMSVCPITSARPSTLLGWIADGYECVDQQEDLTSCGGCGIVDTKYDCTAIEGADSVSCVVGSCRIDTCISGYSLALDGENCVRTL
;
A
#
# COMPACT_ATOMS: atom_id res chain seq x y z
N MET A 1 -12.85 -14.56 53.51
CA MET A 1 -14.30 -14.58 53.26
C MET A 1 -14.88 -13.22 53.59
N ARG A 2 -15.23 -12.43 52.57
CA ARG A 2 -16.33 -11.44 52.57
C ARG A 2 -16.38 -10.83 51.18
N ALA A 3 -17.29 -11.39 50.39
CA ALA A 3 -17.67 -10.96 49.07
C ALA A 3 -18.51 -9.68 49.18
N THR A 4 -18.24 -8.71 48.32
CA THR A 4 -19.15 -7.60 48.04
C THR A 4 -19.30 -7.48 46.53
N THR A 5 -20.31 -8.17 46.05
CA THR A 5 -20.93 -8.09 44.74
C THR A 5 -21.60 -6.72 44.58
N ILE A 6 -21.22 -5.95 43.56
CA ILE A 6 -22.01 -4.80 43.11
C ILE A 6 -22.52 -5.13 41.70
N ILE A 7 -23.77 -5.57 41.68
CA ILE A 7 -24.62 -5.70 40.51
C ILE A 7 -25.25 -4.32 40.30
N SER A 8 -25.01 -3.69 39.16
CA SER A 8 -25.94 -2.66 38.65
C SER A 8 -25.98 -2.72 37.13
N THR A 9 -26.88 -3.57 36.68
CA THR A 9 -27.55 -3.54 35.39
C THR A 9 -28.00 -2.12 35.02
N PHE A 10 -27.49 -1.56 33.92
CA PHE A 10 -28.14 -0.44 33.23
C PHE A 10 -28.56 -0.89 31.82
N CYS A 11 -29.80 -0.53 31.51
CA CYS A 11 -30.64 -1.06 30.47
C CYS A 11 -30.15 -0.78 29.04
N VAL A 12 -30.30 -1.84 28.23
CA VAL A 12 -30.85 -1.87 26.88
C VAL A 12 -31.65 -0.62 26.46
N LEU A 13 -31.30 -0.04 25.31
CA LEU A 13 -32.28 0.56 24.40
C LEU A 13 -31.73 0.62 22.96
N ALA A 14 -32.39 -0.17 22.12
CA ALA A 14 -32.21 -0.26 20.67
C ALA A 14 -32.96 0.86 19.94
N CYS A 15 -32.48 1.23 18.75
CA CYS A 15 -33.25 1.75 17.59
C CYS A 15 -32.24 1.85 16.41
N ALA A 16 -32.19 0.91 15.47
CA ALA A 16 -33.08 0.70 14.33
C ALA A 16 -32.89 1.71 13.16
N ILE A 17 -32.78 1.12 11.95
CA ILE A 17 -33.20 1.59 10.60
C ILE A 17 -32.62 2.87 9.99
N TYR A 18 -31.84 2.73 8.89
CA TYR A 18 -32.14 3.37 7.59
C TYR A 18 -31.28 2.84 6.42
N SER A 19 -31.93 2.23 5.42
CA SER A 19 -31.51 2.16 4.01
C SER A 19 -32.65 2.75 3.18
N PRO A 20 -32.39 3.47 2.07
CA PRO A 20 -32.65 2.83 0.78
C PRO A 20 -31.72 3.23 -0.38
N ALA A 21 -31.87 2.45 -1.45
CA ALA A 21 -31.16 2.41 -2.72
C ALA A 21 -31.26 3.69 -3.58
N SER A 22 -30.25 3.86 -4.45
CA SER A 22 -30.22 4.88 -5.51
C SER A 22 -30.09 4.22 -6.89
N ALA A 23 -30.96 4.66 -7.79
CA ALA A 23 -31.29 4.10 -9.10
C ALA A 23 -30.23 4.27 -10.20
N LEU A 24 -30.31 3.40 -11.21
CA LEU A 24 -29.64 3.49 -12.52
C LEU A 24 -30.46 4.38 -13.48
N PRO A 25 -29.82 5.24 -14.30
CA PRO A 25 -30.47 5.85 -15.45
C PRO A 25 -30.19 5.07 -16.75
N SER A 26 -31.27 4.64 -17.41
CA SER A 26 -31.31 4.18 -18.80
C SER A 26 -31.36 5.40 -19.73
N ASN A 27 -30.50 5.48 -20.74
CA ASN A 27 -30.57 6.52 -21.76
C ASN A 27 -30.92 5.91 -23.13
N SER A 28 -32.12 6.24 -23.59
CA SER A 28 -32.71 5.79 -24.85
C SER A 28 -32.26 6.70 -25.98
N GLY A 29 -31.39 6.20 -26.86
CA GLY A 29 -30.95 6.90 -28.07
C GLY A 29 -32.02 6.86 -29.17
N SER A 30 -32.59 8.01 -29.50
CA SER A 30 -33.56 8.19 -30.59
C SER A 30 -32.84 8.31 -31.95
N LEU A 31 -33.24 7.44 -32.88
CA LEU A 31 -32.83 7.44 -34.29
C LEU A 31 -33.65 8.48 -35.06
N THR A 32 -32.99 9.39 -35.77
CA THR A 32 -33.53 10.09 -36.96
C THR A 32 -32.36 10.77 -37.67
N ALA A 33 -32.33 11.03 -38.96
CA ALA A 33 -32.85 10.40 -40.16
C ALA A 33 -32.03 11.07 -41.29
N ARG A 34 -31.60 10.27 -42.27
CA ARG A 34 -30.76 10.71 -43.40
C ARG A 34 -31.63 11.43 -44.43
N ALA A 35 -31.24 12.61 -44.90
CA ALA A 35 -31.90 13.32 -45.99
C ALA A 35 -30.88 14.12 -46.84
N PRO A 36 -31.17 14.40 -48.12
CA PRO A 36 -30.22 14.22 -49.21
C PRO A 36 -29.53 15.48 -49.71
N SER A 37 -28.35 15.28 -50.30
CA SER A 37 -27.62 16.28 -51.10
C SER A 37 -28.44 16.77 -52.29
N PRO A 38 -28.23 18.03 -52.72
CA PRO A 38 -28.22 18.27 -54.16
C PRO A 38 -27.08 19.16 -54.67
N SER A 39 -26.62 18.71 -55.83
CA SER A 39 -26.21 19.46 -57.02
C SER A 39 -24.99 20.36 -56.97
N ILE A 40 -23.91 19.78 -57.51
CA ILE A 40 -22.74 20.43 -58.09
C ILE A 40 -23.18 21.45 -59.14
N VAL A 41 -22.75 22.70 -58.97
CA VAL A 41 -22.68 23.70 -60.05
C VAL A 41 -21.23 24.14 -60.15
N ALA A 42 -20.61 23.85 -61.30
CA ALA A 42 -19.26 24.29 -61.62
C ALA A 42 -19.27 25.80 -61.94
N ARG A 43 -18.41 26.58 -61.28
CA ARG A 43 -18.15 27.97 -61.66
C ARG A 43 -16.66 28.29 -61.67
N ALA A 44 -16.27 29.02 -62.71
CA ALA A 44 -14.93 29.31 -63.25
C ALA A 44 -13.88 29.85 -62.24
N PRO A 45 -12.57 29.73 -62.56
CA PRO A 45 -11.49 30.13 -61.66
C PRO A 45 -11.41 31.67 -61.54
N GLN A 46 -11.39 32.17 -60.30
CA GLN A 46 -11.07 33.56 -59.98
C GLN A 46 -9.59 33.69 -59.57
N PRO A 47 -8.92 34.79 -59.94
CA PRO A 47 -7.47 34.98 -59.79
C PRO A 47 -7.05 35.12 -58.33
N SER A 48 -5.87 34.58 -58.00
CA SER A 48 -5.29 34.53 -56.67
C SER A 48 -4.88 35.92 -56.16
N SER A 49 -5.71 36.54 -55.32
CA SER A 49 -5.26 37.62 -54.44
C SER A 49 -4.49 37.01 -53.27
N ALA A 50 -3.18 37.26 -53.24
CA ALA A 50 -2.27 36.81 -52.19
C ALA A 50 -2.82 37.16 -50.80
N ARG A 51 -3.21 36.14 -50.03
CA ARG A 51 -3.61 36.32 -48.65
C ARG A 51 -2.34 36.41 -47.81
N ARG A 52 -2.05 37.62 -47.32
CA ARG A 52 -1.06 37.88 -46.28
C ARG A 52 -1.32 36.91 -45.12
N MET A 53 -0.34 36.08 -44.78
CA MET A 53 -0.39 35.19 -43.63
C MET A 53 -0.31 36.05 -42.36
N GLU A 54 -1.45 36.48 -41.86
CA GLU A 54 -1.53 36.93 -40.47
C GLU A 54 -1.46 35.67 -39.59
N ALA A 55 -0.33 35.49 -38.91
CA ALA A 55 -0.13 34.37 -37.99
C ALA A 55 -1.21 34.43 -36.90
N ARG A 56 -2.07 33.40 -36.84
CA ARG A 56 -3.01 33.24 -35.72
C ARG A 56 -2.19 33.03 -34.45
N ALA A 57 -2.40 33.91 -33.47
CA ALA A 57 -1.78 33.75 -32.15
C ALA A 57 -2.14 32.37 -31.56
N PRO A 58 -1.18 31.66 -30.92
CA PRO A 58 -1.47 30.39 -30.27
C PRO A 58 -2.45 30.62 -29.11
N MET A 59 -3.58 29.92 -29.16
CA MET A 59 -4.52 29.86 -28.04
C MET A 59 -3.92 28.94 -26.98
N PRO A 60 -3.84 29.34 -25.69
CA PRO A 60 -3.40 28.43 -24.65
C PRO A 60 -4.46 27.34 -24.48
N SER A 61 -4.12 26.11 -24.84
CA SER A 61 -4.95 24.95 -24.51
C SER A 61 -4.98 24.81 -22.99
N ALA A 62 -6.09 25.22 -22.37
CA ALA A 62 -6.39 24.92 -20.97
C ALA A 62 -6.67 23.41 -20.84
N SER A 63 -5.60 22.62 -20.85
CA SER A 63 -5.69 21.19 -20.64
C SER A 63 -5.96 20.96 -19.16
N LEU A 64 -7.23 20.70 -18.82
CA LEU A 64 -7.61 20.25 -17.49
C LEU A 64 -6.83 18.97 -17.18
N LYS A 65 -5.77 19.08 -16.37
CA LYS A 65 -5.02 17.94 -15.88
C LYS A 65 -5.96 17.13 -14.98
N LYS A 66 -6.58 16.09 -15.54
CA LYS A 66 -7.30 15.08 -14.76
C LYS A 66 -6.27 14.42 -13.84
N LYS A 67 -6.29 14.81 -12.56
CA LYS A 67 -5.43 14.22 -11.51
C LYS A 67 -5.76 12.73 -11.48
N ARG A 68 -4.90 11.91 -12.06
CA ARG A 68 -4.99 10.45 -11.94
C ARG A 68 -4.70 10.15 -10.48
N GLU A 69 -5.70 9.71 -9.73
CA GLU A 69 -5.48 9.15 -8.40
C GLU A 69 -4.62 7.90 -8.59
N GLN A 70 -3.37 8.01 -8.18
CA GLN A 70 -2.41 6.93 -8.25
C GLN A 70 -2.60 6.10 -6.99
N HIS A 71 -3.37 5.02 -7.09
CA HIS A 71 -3.42 3.99 -6.07
C HIS A 71 -2.00 3.47 -5.85
N VAL A 72 -1.48 3.59 -4.63
CA VAL A 72 -0.16 3.08 -4.25
C VAL A 72 -0.19 1.58 -4.46
N ILE A 73 0.70 1.06 -5.31
CA ILE A 73 0.89 -0.38 -5.48
C ILE A 73 1.57 -0.87 -4.20
N VAL A 74 0.75 -1.25 -3.23
CA VAL A 74 1.19 -1.88 -2.00
C VAL A 74 1.56 -3.34 -2.30
N SER A 75 2.61 -3.86 -1.67
CA SER A 75 3.03 -5.26 -1.88
C SER A 75 1.93 -6.24 -1.47
N ALA A 76 1.91 -7.43 -2.06
CA ALA A 76 0.94 -8.47 -1.69
C ALA A 76 1.04 -8.83 -0.19
N GLU A 77 2.27 -8.83 0.36
CA GLU A 77 2.52 -9.12 1.78
C GLU A 77 1.93 -8.05 2.70
N GLU A 78 2.04 -6.77 2.33
CA GLU A 78 1.47 -5.66 3.09
C GLU A 78 -0.07 -5.67 3.00
N GLN A 79 -0.65 -6.08 1.86
CA GLN A 79 -2.09 -6.28 1.74
C GLN A 79 -2.59 -7.41 2.65
N ILE A 80 -1.83 -8.50 2.79
CA ILE A 80 -2.16 -9.61 3.70
C ILE A 80 -1.98 -9.18 5.15
N SER A 81 -0.91 -8.45 5.47
CA SER A 81 -0.65 -7.91 6.82
C SER A 81 -1.82 -7.07 7.30
N ARG A 82 -2.38 -6.19 6.46
CA ARG A 82 -3.56 -5.38 6.79
C ARG A 82 -4.85 -6.19 7.00
N GLN A 83 -4.93 -7.40 6.48
CA GLN A 83 -6.10 -8.28 6.62
C GLN A 83 -6.01 -9.19 7.84
N LEU A 84 -4.79 -9.56 8.25
CA LEU A 84 -4.55 -10.53 9.32
C LEU A 84 -4.09 -9.87 10.63
N CYS A 85 -3.41 -8.72 10.55
CA CYS A 85 -2.76 -8.07 11.68
C CYS A 85 -3.27 -6.64 11.93
N PRO A 86 -3.32 -6.20 13.21
CA PRO A 86 -3.56 -4.80 13.53
C PRO A 86 -2.44 -3.90 13.00
N THR A 87 -2.77 -2.72 12.50
CA THR A 87 -1.75 -1.71 12.15
C THR A 87 -1.09 -1.18 13.44
N PRO A 88 0.26 -1.02 13.50
CA PRO A 88 1.25 -1.07 12.41
C PRO A 88 2.00 -2.41 12.25
N MET A 89 1.44 -3.53 12.71
CA MET A 89 2.12 -4.83 12.71
C MET A 89 2.08 -5.51 11.34
N SER A 90 3.09 -6.34 11.10
CA SER A 90 3.24 -7.16 9.91
C SER A 90 2.96 -8.62 10.22
N VAL A 91 2.49 -9.37 9.22
CA VAL A 91 2.29 -10.82 9.36
C VAL A 91 3.63 -11.55 9.16
N CYS A 92 3.96 -12.45 10.09
CA CYS A 92 5.07 -13.38 9.96
C CYS A 92 4.62 -14.83 10.12
N PRO A 93 5.17 -15.76 9.32
CA PRO A 93 4.73 -17.15 9.36
C PRO A 93 5.35 -17.80 10.60
N ILE A 94 4.66 -18.79 11.19
CA ILE A 94 5.24 -19.56 12.30
C ILE A 94 6.20 -20.67 11.82
N THR A 95 6.34 -20.81 10.51
CA THR A 95 7.27 -21.73 9.85
C THR A 95 8.12 -20.96 8.83
N SER A 96 9.22 -21.54 8.37
CA SER A 96 10.07 -20.89 7.35
C SER A 96 9.42 -20.78 5.97
N ALA A 97 8.27 -21.43 5.75
CA ALA A 97 7.51 -21.30 4.51
C ALA A 97 6.69 -20.01 4.52
N ARG A 98 6.78 -19.22 3.44
CA ARG A 98 5.98 -18.00 3.28
C ARG A 98 4.80 -18.25 2.33
N PRO A 99 3.57 -18.31 2.83
CA PRO A 99 2.40 -18.48 1.98
C PRO A 99 2.19 -17.24 1.09
N SER A 100 1.73 -17.45 -0.14
CA SER A 100 1.40 -16.36 -1.07
C SER A 100 -0.08 -15.98 -1.06
N THR A 101 -0.91 -16.72 -0.32
CA THR A 101 -2.36 -16.55 -0.28
C THR A 101 -2.86 -16.47 1.15
N LEU A 102 -3.92 -15.68 1.36
CA LEU A 102 -4.53 -15.50 2.67
C LEU A 102 -5.00 -16.82 3.30
N LEU A 103 -5.55 -17.74 2.50
CA LEU A 103 -5.92 -19.07 2.99
C LEU A 103 -4.71 -19.87 3.49
N GLY A 104 -3.58 -19.79 2.78
CA GLY A 104 -2.35 -20.45 3.20
C GLY A 104 -1.84 -19.90 4.54
N TRP A 105 -1.85 -18.58 4.73
CA TRP A 105 -1.50 -17.96 6.00
C TRP A 105 -2.39 -18.44 7.16
N ILE A 106 -3.69 -18.54 6.95
CA ILE A 106 -4.62 -19.02 7.98
C ILE A 106 -4.41 -20.52 8.28
N ALA A 107 -4.11 -21.32 7.26
CA ALA A 107 -3.92 -22.76 7.41
C ALA A 107 -2.58 -23.12 8.08
N ASP A 108 -1.49 -22.46 7.67
CA ASP A 108 -0.13 -22.73 8.13
C ASP A 108 0.19 -22.01 9.45
N GLY A 109 -0.64 -21.04 9.82
CA GLY A 109 -0.50 -20.23 11.02
C GLY A 109 0.41 -19.02 10.82
N TYR A 110 0.15 -17.99 11.61
CA TYR A 110 0.89 -16.74 11.56
C TYR A 110 0.93 -16.07 12.92
N GLU A 111 1.88 -15.16 13.06
CA GLU A 111 1.98 -14.22 14.17
C GLU A 111 2.04 -12.80 13.62
N CYS A 112 1.57 -11.86 14.42
CA CYS A 112 1.67 -10.44 14.12
C CYS A 112 2.83 -9.87 14.94
N VAL A 113 3.81 -9.30 14.26
CA VAL A 113 5.02 -8.76 14.88
C VAL A 113 5.20 -7.30 14.48
N ASP A 114 5.76 -6.50 15.40
CA ASP A 114 6.20 -5.15 15.07
C ASP A 114 7.62 -5.20 14.51
N GLN A 115 7.74 -5.17 13.19
CA GLN A 115 9.02 -5.24 12.51
C GLN A 115 9.90 -4.00 12.75
N GLN A 116 9.40 -2.96 13.44
CA GLN A 116 10.20 -1.78 13.75
C GLN A 116 11.02 -1.95 15.04
N GLU A 117 10.60 -2.85 15.93
CA GLU A 117 11.15 -2.94 17.29
C GLU A 117 11.42 -4.40 17.75
N ASP A 118 10.86 -5.41 17.09
CA ASP A 118 11.07 -6.81 17.45
C ASP A 118 12.48 -7.29 17.06
N LEU A 119 13.23 -7.84 18.02
CA LEU A 119 14.61 -8.30 17.80
C LEU A 119 14.71 -9.51 16.86
N THR A 120 13.69 -10.38 16.86
CA THR A 120 13.68 -11.62 16.08
C THR A 120 12.96 -11.46 14.74
N SER A 121 12.33 -10.32 14.53
CA SER A 121 11.63 -9.97 13.29
C SER A 121 11.88 -8.51 12.88
N CYS A 122 13.11 -8.04 13.02
CA CYS A 122 13.49 -6.66 12.73
C CYS A 122 13.57 -6.41 11.23
N GLY A 123 12.67 -5.61 10.68
CA GLY A 123 12.59 -5.30 9.25
C GLY A 123 12.07 -6.44 8.36
N GLY A 124 11.67 -7.57 8.95
CA GLY A 124 11.19 -8.75 8.24
C GLY A 124 11.02 -9.95 9.17
N CYS A 125 10.65 -11.11 8.66
CA CYS A 125 10.43 -12.30 9.51
C CYS A 125 11.73 -13.10 9.68
N GLY A 126 12.31 -13.13 10.89
CA GLY A 126 13.58 -13.83 11.16
C GLY A 126 13.54 -15.32 10.90
N ILE A 127 12.38 -15.96 11.09
CA ILE A 127 12.18 -17.38 10.81
C ILE A 127 12.24 -17.73 9.31
N VAL A 128 12.00 -16.75 8.43
CA VAL A 128 12.12 -16.92 6.98
C VAL A 128 13.53 -16.59 6.51
N ASP A 129 14.14 -15.56 7.09
CA ASP A 129 15.50 -15.11 6.77
C ASP A 129 16.16 -14.57 8.03
N THR A 130 17.23 -15.23 8.46
CA THR A 130 17.93 -14.97 9.72
C THR A 130 18.54 -13.57 9.78
N LYS A 131 18.68 -12.87 8.64
CA LYS A 131 19.16 -11.47 8.66
C LYS A 131 18.22 -10.51 9.40
N TYR A 132 16.94 -10.90 9.55
CA TYR A 132 15.95 -10.13 10.31
C TYR A 132 15.90 -10.52 11.79
N ASP A 133 16.68 -11.54 12.19
CA ASP A 133 16.88 -11.89 13.59
C ASP A 133 18.19 -11.26 14.07
N CYS A 134 18.08 -10.11 14.73
CA CYS A 134 19.25 -9.40 15.26
C CYS A 134 19.96 -10.20 16.35
N THR A 135 19.29 -11.17 16.99
CA THR A 135 19.90 -12.01 18.04
C THR A 135 20.81 -13.09 17.47
N ALA A 136 20.73 -13.35 16.16
CA ALA A 136 21.57 -14.32 15.46
C ALA A 136 22.93 -13.75 14.99
N ILE A 137 23.22 -12.47 15.25
CA ILE A 137 24.46 -11.81 14.83
C ILE A 137 25.65 -12.38 15.61
N GLU A 138 26.62 -12.95 14.90
CA GLU A 138 27.78 -13.58 15.51
C GLU A 138 28.67 -12.55 16.24
N GLY A 139 29.05 -12.89 17.48
CA GLY A 139 29.93 -12.06 18.31
C GLY A 139 29.26 -10.83 18.93
N ALA A 140 27.99 -10.58 18.64
CA ALA A 140 27.21 -9.54 19.32
C ALA A 140 26.86 -10.01 20.74
N ASP A 141 26.98 -9.08 21.70
CA ASP A 141 26.61 -9.29 23.10
C ASP A 141 25.27 -8.62 23.41
N SER A 142 25.06 -7.42 22.87
CA SER A 142 23.80 -6.68 22.97
C SER A 142 23.44 -6.08 21.61
N VAL A 143 22.17 -6.21 21.26
CA VAL A 143 21.60 -5.74 19.99
C VAL A 143 20.28 -5.03 20.25
N SER A 144 19.94 -4.13 19.32
CA SER A 144 18.67 -3.40 19.29
C SER A 144 18.08 -3.46 17.88
N CYS A 145 16.75 -3.49 17.79
CA CYS A 145 16.04 -3.20 16.54
C CYS A 145 15.65 -1.73 16.53
N VAL A 146 16.11 -0.97 15.53
CA VAL A 146 15.87 0.47 15.43
C VAL A 146 15.26 0.77 14.06
N VAL A 147 13.96 1.02 14.03
CA VAL A 147 13.22 1.37 12.80
C VAL A 147 13.41 0.29 11.73
N GLY A 148 13.28 -0.97 12.15
CA GLY A 148 13.41 -2.14 11.27
C GLY A 148 14.82 -2.43 10.77
N SER A 149 15.85 -1.90 11.45
CA SER A 149 17.25 -2.21 11.18
C SER A 149 17.94 -2.72 12.44
N CYS A 150 18.69 -3.81 12.32
CA CYS A 150 19.50 -4.31 13.42
C CYS A 150 20.65 -3.36 13.71
N ARG A 151 20.87 -3.05 15.00
CA ARG A 151 22.03 -2.32 15.50
C ARG A 151 22.71 -3.14 16.57
N ILE A 152 24.03 -3.26 16.48
CA ILE A 152 24.84 -3.85 17.55
C ILE A 152 25.21 -2.75 18.54
N ASP A 153 24.92 -2.95 19.82
CA ASP A 153 25.29 -2.03 20.89
C ASP A 153 26.63 -2.41 21.51
N THR A 154 26.87 -3.70 21.74
CA THR A 154 28.13 -4.24 22.26
C THR A 154 28.49 -5.57 21.62
N CYS A 155 29.81 -5.84 21.51
CA CYS A 155 30.35 -7.14 21.11
C CYS A 155 30.87 -7.91 22.32
N ILE A 156 30.87 -9.24 22.25
CA ILE A 156 31.44 -10.09 23.30
C ILE A 156 32.96 -9.89 23.40
N SER A 157 33.54 -10.34 24.51
CA SER A 157 35.00 -10.27 24.71
C SER A 157 35.78 -10.97 23.59
N GLY A 158 36.83 -10.32 23.08
CA GLY A 158 37.61 -10.80 21.94
C GLY A 158 37.04 -10.40 20.57
N TYR A 159 35.97 -9.61 20.55
CA TYR A 159 35.42 -9.00 19.35
C TYR A 159 35.35 -7.48 19.50
N SER A 160 35.34 -6.78 18.37
CA SER A 160 35.15 -5.33 18.27
C SER A 160 34.11 -5.02 17.20
N LEU A 161 33.38 -3.92 17.36
CA LEU A 161 32.39 -3.48 16.38
C LEU A 161 33.10 -3.08 15.07
N ALA A 162 32.63 -3.60 13.95
CA ALA A 162 33.12 -3.23 12.63
C ALA A 162 32.77 -1.78 12.28
N LEU A 163 33.43 -1.22 11.26
CA LEU A 163 33.26 0.17 10.84
C LEU A 163 31.86 0.48 10.29
N ASP A 164 31.18 -0.53 9.76
CA ASP A 164 29.79 -0.46 9.31
C ASP A 164 28.78 -0.46 10.47
N GLY A 165 29.18 -0.92 11.66
CA GLY A 165 28.31 -1.06 12.82
C GLY A 165 27.33 -2.23 12.72
N GLU A 166 27.47 -3.09 11.72
CA GLU A 166 26.53 -4.18 11.41
C GLU A 166 27.07 -5.56 11.83
N ASN A 167 28.36 -5.65 12.16
CA ASN A 167 29.01 -6.91 12.54
C ASN A 167 30.04 -6.72 13.67
N CYS A 168 30.26 -7.80 14.42
CA CYS A 168 31.38 -7.90 15.37
C CYS A 168 32.52 -8.69 14.71
N VAL A 169 33.73 -8.13 14.71
CA VAL A 169 34.93 -8.76 14.16
C VAL A 169 35.90 -9.14 15.27
N ARG A 170 36.49 -10.34 15.18
CA ARG A 170 37.45 -10.83 16.17
C ARG A 170 38.67 -9.92 16.24
N THR A 171 38.98 -9.43 17.43
CA THR A 171 40.25 -8.79 17.75
C THR A 171 41.22 -9.86 18.23
N LEU A 172 42.29 -10.06 17.46
CA LEU A 172 43.41 -10.94 17.79
C LEU A 172 44.19 -10.41 19.00
#